data_AF-A0A1D2R0V0-F1
#
_entry.id   AF-A0A1D2R0V0-F1
#
_cell.length_a   1.000
_cell.length_b   1.000
_cell.length_c   1.000
_cell.angle_alpha   90.00
_cell.angle_beta   90.00
_cell.angle_gamma   90.00
#
_symmetry.space_group_name_H-M   'P 1'
#
loop_
_entity.id
_entity.type
_entity.pdbx_description
1 polymer ?
#
loop_
_entity_poly.entity_id
_entity_poly.type
_entity_poly.pdbx_seq_one_letter_code
_entity_poly.pdbx_strand_id
1 'polypeptide(L)'
;MKNCKSFRIWTEDRYGVKFFDNLLRRIERELEIRISPHKDIKSTMGAGGIDSKIVKLATAGWMRYDCIIFIRDGDRKRDNIHKDLKQKIEKIPDKQRKKNKQIILIVLNNKIELDWVEKGIGKKLPGDYDKAELPTYADKMDLNFLREDNNFKEFISAVDPWSLTPEKNFRDQRC
;
A
#
# COMPACT_ATOMS: atom_id res chain seq x y z
N MET A 1 1.54 -13.60 9.10
CA MET A 1 0.90 -13.49 7.76
C MET A 1 1.63 -14.39 6.78
N LYS A 2 0.99 -14.89 5.72
CA LYS A 2 1.69 -15.65 4.66
C LYS A 2 2.45 -14.66 3.79
N ASN A 3 3.71 -14.96 3.50
CA ASN A 3 4.62 -14.06 2.76
C ASN A 3 4.11 -13.77 1.34
N CYS A 4 3.95 -12.48 1.00
CA CYS A 4 3.49 -12.01 -0.31
C CYS A 4 4.59 -12.13 -1.38
N LYS A 5 4.83 -13.34 -1.89
CA LYS A 5 5.85 -13.60 -2.93
C LYS A 5 5.59 -12.82 -4.22
N SER A 6 4.34 -12.47 -4.50
CA SER A 6 3.93 -11.59 -5.58
C SER A 6 2.75 -10.72 -5.15
N PHE A 7 2.70 -9.47 -5.59
CA PHE A 7 1.62 -8.57 -5.20
C PHE A 7 1.17 -7.60 -6.30
N ARG A 8 -0.08 -7.16 -6.21
CA ARG A 8 -0.60 -6.05 -7.00
C ARG A 8 -1.13 -4.96 -6.07
N ILE A 9 -0.71 -3.72 -6.31
CA ILE A 9 -1.24 -2.53 -5.65
C ILE A 9 -2.31 -1.89 -6.54
N TRP A 10 -3.47 -1.61 -5.96
CA TRP A 10 -4.50 -0.75 -6.54
C TRP A 10 -4.53 0.58 -5.79
N THR A 11 -4.37 1.66 -6.53
CA THR A 11 -4.55 3.04 -6.07
C THR A 11 -5.71 3.68 -6.83
N GLU A 12 -6.30 4.73 -6.27
CA GLU A 12 -7.45 5.40 -6.90
C GLU A 12 -7.07 6.18 -8.14
N ASP A 13 -6.01 6.99 -8.05
CA ASP A 13 -5.64 7.94 -9.09
C ASP A 13 -4.42 7.47 -9.90
N ARG A 14 -4.18 8.14 -11.03
CA ARG A 14 -3.11 7.75 -11.97
C ARG A 14 -1.71 8.12 -11.43
N TYR A 15 -1.63 9.14 -10.59
CA TYR A 15 -0.38 9.64 -10.05
C TYR A 15 0.17 8.72 -8.96
N GLY A 16 -0.72 8.06 -8.21
CA GLY A 16 -0.41 7.00 -7.27
C GLY A 16 0.43 5.89 -7.89
N VAL A 17 0.24 5.57 -9.18
CA VAL A 17 1.02 4.51 -9.84
C VAL A 17 2.51 4.82 -9.82
N LYS A 18 2.88 6.03 -10.27
CA LYS A 18 4.29 6.47 -10.27
C LYS A 18 4.79 6.74 -8.85
N PHE A 19 3.94 7.30 -7.99
CA PHE A 19 4.29 7.53 -6.59
C PHE A 19 4.68 6.22 -5.88
N PHE A 20 3.85 5.18 -5.96
CA PHE A 20 4.15 3.90 -5.33
C PHE A 20 5.33 3.17 -5.99
N ASP A 21 5.54 3.32 -7.30
CA ASP A 21 6.73 2.75 -7.95
C ASP A 21 8.02 3.37 -7.39
N ASN A 22 8.07 4.70 -7.30
CA ASN A 22 9.20 5.43 -6.70
C ASN A 22 9.37 5.07 -5.21
N LEU A 23 8.27 5.05 -4.45
CA LEU A 23 8.29 4.72 -3.03
C LEU A 23 8.84 3.31 -2.77
N LEU A 24 8.42 2.31 -3.55
CA LEU A 24 8.93 0.94 -3.40
C LEU A 24 10.43 0.84 -3.68
N ARG A 25 10.95 1.55 -4.69
CA ARG A 25 12.39 1.60 -4.98
C ARG A 25 13.17 2.23 -3.82
N ARG A 26 12.61 3.28 -3.20
CA ARG A 26 13.23 3.91 -2.03
C ARG A 26 13.18 3.05 -0.79
N ILE A 27 12.05 2.38 -0.53
CA ILE A 27 11.95 1.39 0.56
C ILE A 27 13.03 0.31 0.40
N GLU A 28 13.22 -0.20 -0.82
CA GLU A 28 14.23 -1.22 -1.08
C GLU A 28 15.66 -0.70 -0.84
N ARG A 29 15.96 0.53 -1.27
CA ARG A 29 17.27 1.15 -1.13
C ARG A 29 17.60 1.61 0.30
N GLU A 30 16.65 2.26 0.96
CA GLU A 30 16.91 3.03 2.20
C GLU A 30 16.53 2.26 3.46
N LEU A 31 15.55 1.35 3.36
CA LEU A 31 15.12 0.53 4.50
C LEU A 31 15.66 -0.90 4.44
N GLU A 32 16.47 -1.22 3.43
CA GLU A 32 17.05 -2.54 3.16
C GLU A 32 16.00 -3.66 3.13
N ILE A 33 14.80 -3.33 2.63
CA ILE A 33 13.69 -4.25 2.51
C ILE A 33 13.69 -4.85 1.11
N ARG A 34 13.77 -6.19 1.02
CA ARG A 34 13.74 -6.87 -0.26
C ARG A 34 12.31 -6.97 -0.78
N ILE A 35 11.94 -6.05 -1.66
CA ILE A 35 10.62 -6.03 -2.30
C ILE A 35 10.53 -7.16 -3.33
N SER A 36 9.36 -7.79 -3.46
CA SER A 36 9.17 -8.80 -4.51
C SER A 36 9.44 -8.22 -5.92
N PRO A 37 10.19 -8.94 -6.79
CA PRO A 37 10.33 -8.55 -8.19
C PRO A 37 9.02 -8.77 -8.97
N HIS A 38 8.14 -9.64 -8.51
CA HIS A 38 6.86 -9.96 -9.14
C HIS A 38 5.75 -9.06 -8.59
N LYS A 39 5.80 -7.79 -8.99
CA LYS A 39 4.86 -6.75 -8.57
C LYS A 39 4.20 -6.05 -9.75
N ASP A 40 3.04 -5.46 -9.50
CA ASP A 40 2.33 -4.59 -10.44
C ASP A 40 1.56 -3.50 -9.68
N ILE A 41 1.50 -2.31 -10.25
CA ILE A 41 0.79 -1.16 -9.66
C ILE A 41 -0.21 -0.66 -10.69
N LYS A 42 -1.48 -0.54 -10.30
CA LYS A 42 -2.56 -0.12 -11.18
C LYS A 42 -3.44 0.93 -10.51
N SER A 43 -4.04 1.77 -11.34
CA SER A 43 -4.99 2.79 -10.94
C SER A 43 -6.41 2.39 -11.32
N THR A 44 -7.40 2.75 -10.49
CA THR A 44 -8.81 2.71 -10.87
C THR A 44 -9.27 3.93 -11.65
N MET A 45 -8.37 4.89 -11.90
CA MET A 45 -8.55 6.11 -12.69
C MET A 45 -9.58 7.09 -12.13
N GLY A 46 -9.71 7.17 -10.80
CA GLY A 46 -10.58 8.14 -10.13
C GLY A 46 -11.12 7.65 -8.80
N ALA A 47 -11.69 8.59 -8.06
CA ALA A 47 -12.30 8.36 -6.75
C ALA A 47 -13.46 7.35 -6.84
N GLY A 48 -13.56 6.45 -5.85
CA GLY A 48 -14.64 5.46 -5.77
C GLY A 48 -14.51 4.27 -6.73
N GLY A 49 -13.46 4.25 -7.56
CA GLY A 49 -13.17 3.12 -8.43
C GLY A 49 -12.82 1.85 -7.65
N ILE A 50 -12.11 1.99 -6.51
CA ILE A 50 -11.85 0.89 -5.59
C ILE A 50 -13.17 0.43 -4.96
N ASP A 51 -13.94 1.34 -4.35
CA ASP A 51 -15.17 1.05 -3.61
C ASP A 51 -16.20 0.27 -4.43
N SER A 52 -16.35 0.62 -5.71
CA SER A 52 -17.31 0.01 -6.62
C SER A 52 -16.83 -1.30 -7.23
N LYS A 53 -15.52 -1.50 -7.39
CA LYS A 53 -14.96 -2.63 -8.16
C LYS A 53 -14.09 -3.59 -7.34
N ILE A 54 -13.97 -3.39 -6.03
CA ILE A 54 -13.01 -4.13 -5.18
C ILE A 54 -13.08 -5.65 -5.34
N VAL A 55 -14.28 -6.24 -5.40
CA VAL A 55 -14.47 -7.68 -5.62
C VAL A 55 -13.91 -8.14 -6.97
N LYS A 56 -14.23 -7.40 -8.04
CA LYS A 56 -13.75 -7.71 -9.39
C LYS A 56 -12.23 -7.52 -9.50
N LEU A 57 -11.68 -6.48 -8.88
CA LEU A 57 -10.25 -6.19 -8.87
C LEU A 57 -9.46 -7.25 -8.08
N ALA A 58 -9.99 -7.67 -6.92
CA ALA A 58 -9.39 -8.69 -6.09
C ALA A 58 -9.37 -10.06 -6.78
N THR A 59 -10.52 -10.50 -7.29
CA THR A 59 -10.65 -11.79 -8.00
C THR A 59 -9.78 -11.85 -9.26
N ALA A 60 -9.74 -10.78 -10.05
CA ALA A 60 -8.86 -10.69 -11.21
C ALA A 60 -7.38 -10.67 -10.84
N GLY A 61 -7.01 -9.92 -9.79
CA GLY A 61 -5.65 -9.90 -9.27
C GLY A 61 -5.18 -11.27 -8.78
N TRP A 62 -6.05 -12.00 -8.09
CA TRP A 62 -5.81 -13.38 -7.64
C TRP A 62 -5.65 -14.40 -8.76
N MET A 63 -5.76 -14.01 -10.03
CA MET A 63 -5.30 -14.89 -11.11
C MET A 63 -3.78 -14.93 -11.19
N ARG A 64 -3.08 -13.83 -10.88
CA ARG A 64 -1.64 -13.67 -11.13
C ARG A 64 -0.79 -13.41 -9.90
N TYR A 65 -1.36 -12.82 -8.84
CA TYR A 65 -0.61 -12.38 -7.66
C TYR A 65 -1.12 -13.06 -6.39
N ASP A 66 -0.24 -13.23 -5.42
CA ASP A 66 -0.56 -13.83 -4.12
C ASP A 66 -1.30 -12.83 -3.22
N CYS A 67 -0.86 -11.57 -3.25
CA CYS A 67 -1.45 -10.50 -2.45
C CYS A 67 -2.01 -9.39 -3.32
N ILE A 68 -3.20 -8.89 -2.96
CA ILE A 68 -3.80 -7.70 -3.56
C ILE A 68 -3.89 -6.63 -2.49
N ILE A 69 -3.19 -5.52 -2.69
CA ILE A 69 -3.12 -4.41 -1.76
C ILE A 69 -3.99 -3.30 -2.33
N PHE A 70 -5.00 -2.87 -1.60
CA PHE A 70 -5.80 -1.70 -1.95
C PHE A 70 -5.38 -0.53 -1.07
N ILE A 71 -5.05 0.59 -1.70
CA ILE A 71 -4.71 1.83 -1.00
C ILE A 71 -5.79 2.85 -1.31
N ARG A 72 -6.48 3.29 -0.25
CA ARG A 72 -7.67 4.13 -0.34
C ARG A 72 -7.56 5.31 0.62
N ASP A 73 -7.76 6.52 0.11
CA ASP A 73 -7.88 7.71 0.96
C ASP A 73 -9.12 7.57 1.84
N GLY A 74 -8.99 7.91 3.12
CA GLY A 74 -10.09 7.80 4.09
C GLY A 74 -10.96 9.04 4.18
N ASP A 75 -10.45 10.22 3.79
CA ASP A 75 -11.16 11.50 3.87
C ASP A 75 -11.88 11.71 5.24
N ARG A 76 -11.21 11.36 6.35
CA ARG A 76 -11.74 11.39 7.74
C ARG A 76 -12.88 10.41 8.04
N LYS A 77 -13.13 9.44 7.15
CA LYS A 77 -14.15 8.38 7.27
C LYS A 77 -13.53 6.98 7.22
N ARG A 78 -12.25 6.85 7.60
CA ARG A 78 -11.45 5.62 7.53
C ARG A 78 -12.21 4.37 7.99
N ASP A 79 -12.75 4.39 9.21
CA ASP A 79 -13.36 3.18 9.79
C ASP A 79 -14.60 2.72 9.04
N ASN A 80 -15.43 3.67 8.58
CA ASN A 80 -16.62 3.37 7.79
C ASN A 80 -16.25 2.79 6.41
N ILE A 81 -15.25 3.39 5.74
CA ILE A 81 -14.75 2.90 4.45
C ILE A 81 -14.14 1.52 4.62
N HIS A 82 -13.26 1.34 5.60
CA HIS A 82 -12.60 0.07 5.88
C HIS A 82 -13.64 -1.04 6.16
N LYS A 83 -14.66 -0.75 6.97
CA LYS A 83 -15.76 -1.69 7.26
C LYS A 83 -16.54 -2.08 6.00
N ASP A 84 -16.92 -1.12 5.16
CA ASP A 84 -17.65 -1.37 3.92
C ASP A 84 -16.83 -2.23 2.93
N LEU A 85 -15.57 -1.85 2.69
CA LEU A 85 -14.67 -2.60 1.81
C LEU A 85 -14.44 -4.03 2.32
N LYS A 86 -14.23 -4.20 3.63
CA LYS A 86 -14.06 -5.51 4.25
C LYS A 86 -15.30 -6.38 4.06
N GLN A 87 -16.50 -5.85 4.29
CA GLN A 87 -17.75 -6.56 4.05
C GLN A 87 -17.92 -6.99 2.58
N LYS A 88 -17.54 -6.14 1.62
CA LYS A 88 -17.56 -6.48 0.19
C LYS A 88 -16.63 -7.64 -0.13
N ILE A 89 -15.42 -7.64 0.44
CA ILE A 89 -14.43 -8.72 0.27
C ILE A 89 -14.90 -10.01 0.95
N GLU A 90 -15.52 -9.92 2.11
CA GLU A 90 -16.03 -11.09 2.84
C GLU A 90 -17.12 -11.83 2.05
N LYS A 91 -17.87 -11.12 1.20
CA LYS A 91 -18.87 -11.72 0.30
C LYS A 91 -18.28 -12.46 -0.90
N ILE A 92 -16.95 -12.44 -1.11
CA ILE A 92 -16.31 -13.22 -2.18
C ILE A 92 -16.48 -14.72 -1.87
N PRO A 93 -17.13 -15.50 -2.77
CA PRO A 93 -17.40 -16.92 -2.53
C PRO A 93 -16.13 -17.73 -2.26
N ASP A 94 -16.19 -18.70 -1.35
CA ASP A 94 -15.04 -19.53 -0.98
C ASP A 94 -14.40 -20.27 -2.16
N LYS A 95 -15.21 -20.68 -3.15
CA LYS A 95 -14.72 -21.27 -4.41
C LYS A 95 -13.78 -20.34 -5.21
N GLN A 96 -13.89 -19.02 -5.01
CA GLN A 96 -13.01 -18.01 -5.61
C GLN A 96 -11.85 -17.64 -4.69
N ARG A 97 -11.95 -17.93 -3.39
CA ARG A 97 -10.88 -17.73 -2.42
C ARG A 97 -9.84 -18.83 -2.59
N LYS A 98 -8.71 -18.49 -3.21
CA LYS A 98 -7.58 -19.42 -3.31
C LYS A 98 -6.87 -19.50 -1.95
N LYS A 99 -6.65 -20.72 -1.42
CA LYS A 99 -6.15 -21.01 -0.05
C LYS A 99 -4.87 -20.28 0.39
N ASN A 100 -4.12 -19.68 -0.54
CA ASN A 100 -2.85 -19.00 -0.28
C ASN A 100 -2.84 -17.52 -0.70
N LYS A 101 -3.99 -16.94 -1.02
CA LYS A 101 -4.08 -15.56 -1.49
C LYS A 101 -4.65 -14.63 -0.43
N GLN A 102 -4.17 -13.39 -0.43
CA GLN A 102 -4.51 -12.39 0.56
C GLN A 102 -5.03 -11.11 -0.11
N ILE A 103 -5.90 -10.41 0.61
CA ILE A 103 -6.28 -9.03 0.32
C ILE A 103 -5.89 -8.20 1.54
N ILE A 104 -5.20 -7.10 1.28
CA ILE A 104 -4.73 -6.16 2.29
C ILE A 104 -5.38 -4.82 1.99
N LEU A 105 -6.01 -4.22 3.01
CA LEU A 105 -6.76 -2.97 2.90
C LEU A 105 -6.05 -1.88 3.69
N ILE A 106 -5.42 -0.95 2.98
CA ILE A 106 -4.77 0.21 3.58
C ILE A 106 -5.67 1.40 3.35
N VAL A 107 -6.51 1.68 4.35
CA VAL A 107 -7.37 2.88 4.35
C VAL A 107 -6.70 3.93 5.22
N LEU A 108 -6.31 5.03 4.58
CA LEU A 108 -5.66 6.16 5.24
C LEU A 108 -6.65 6.90 6.15
N ASN A 109 -6.19 7.69 7.11
CA ASN A 109 -7.05 8.55 7.92
C ASN A 109 -7.56 9.73 7.09
N ASN A 110 -6.65 10.34 6.34
CA ASN A 110 -6.95 11.43 5.42
C ASN A 110 -6.63 10.97 3.99
N LYS A 111 -5.96 11.83 3.23
CA LYS A 111 -5.39 11.50 1.92
C LYS A 111 -3.91 11.17 2.06
N ILE A 112 -3.35 10.46 1.10
CA ILE A 112 -1.92 10.10 1.09
C ILE A 112 -1.00 11.31 1.22
N GLU A 113 -1.40 12.46 0.68
CA GLU A 113 -0.65 13.69 0.78
C GLU A 113 -0.49 14.11 2.25
N LEU A 114 -1.57 14.10 3.01
CA LEU A 114 -1.54 14.50 4.43
C LEU A 114 -0.92 13.43 5.32
N ASP A 115 -1.27 12.16 5.09
CA ASP A 115 -0.90 11.10 6.02
C ASP A 115 0.55 10.65 5.85
N TRP A 116 1.08 10.66 4.62
CA TRP A 116 2.44 10.17 4.33
C TRP A 116 3.34 11.25 3.75
N VAL A 117 2.89 12.00 2.74
CA VAL A 117 3.78 12.95 2.07
C VAL A 117 4.20 14.09 3.00
N GLU A 118 3.24 14.86 3.52
CA GLU A 118 3.49 16.01 4.38
C GLU A 118 4.22 15.61 5.67
N LYS A 119 3.81 14.50 6.28
CA LYS A 119 4.50 13.92 7.44
C LYS A 119 5.94 13.56 7.10
N GLY A 120 6.15 12.85 6.00
CA GLY A 120 7.48 12.39 5.56
C GLY A 120 8.41 13.54 5.17
N ILE A 121 7.91 14.63 4.60
CA ILE A 121 8.73 15.80 4.26
C ILE A 121 8.83 16.82 5.40
N GLY A 122 8.09 16.64 6.49
CA GLY A 122 8.07 17.55 7.64
C GLY A 122 7.43 18.92 7.38
N LYS A 123 6.66 19.08 6.30
CA LYS A 123 6.01 20.35 5.93
C LYS A 123 4.73 20.12 5.14
N LYS A 124 3.84 21.11 5.14
CA LYS A 124 2.63 21.10 4.32
C LYS A 124 2.97 21.27 2.84
N LEU A 125 2.17 20.64 1.98
CA LEU A 125 2.21 20.94 0.55
C LEU A 125 1.63 22.35 0.31
N PRO A 126 2.08 23.05 -0.74
CA PRO A 126 1.42 24.28 -1.19
C PRO A 126 -0.07 24.05 -1.42
N GLY A 127 -0.92 25.04 -1.12
CA GLY A 127 -2.37 24.90 -1.30
C GLY A 127 -2.79 24.71 -2.76
N ASP A 128 -1.96 25.16 -3.69
CA ASP A 128 -2.09 25.10 -5.14
C ASP A 128 -1.17 24.05 -5.78
N TYR A 129 -0.63 23.09 -5.00
CA TYR A 129 0.29 22.10 -5.54
C TYR A 129 -0.36 21.29 -6.67
N ASP A 130 0.39 21.03 -7.75
CA ASP A 130 -0.09 20.20 -8.84
C ASP A 130 0.02 18.72 -8.44
N LYS A 131 -1.11 18.01 -8.52
CA LYS A 131 -1.17 16.57 -8.21
C LYS A 131 -0.24 15.74 -9.09
N ALA A 132 0.12 16.23 -10.28
CA ALA A 132 1.12 15.59 -11.13
C ALA A 132 2.52 15.54 -10.50
N GLU A 133 2.81 16.40 -9.52
CA GLU A 133 4.08 16.41 -8.78
C GLU A 133 4.15 15.35 -7.68
N LEU A 134 3.03 14.72 -7.31
CA LEU A 134 2.97 13.71 -6.25
C LEU A 134 4.11 12.67 -6.34
N PRO A 135 4.45 12.10 -7.52
CA PRO A 135 5.54 11.13 -7.62
C PRO A 135 6.92 11.68 -7.24
N THR A 136 7.17 12.99 -7.38
CA THR A 136 8.44 13.62 -6.99
C THR A 136 8.58 13.75 -5.47
N TYR A 137 7.46 13.83 -4.76
CA TYR A 137 7.49 13.84 -3.30
C TYR A 137 7.84 12.47 -2.73
N ALA A 138 7.58 11.39 -3.47
CA ALA A 138 8.04 10.07 -3.09
C ALA A 138 9.55 10.05 -2.81
N ASP A 139 10.34 10.89 -3.51
CA ASP A 139 11.80 11.00 -3.35
C ASP A 139 12.28 11.90 -2.21
N LYS A 140 11.37 12.66 -1.60
CA LYS A 140 11.69 13.65 -0.56
C LYS A 140 11.30 13.21 0.84
N MET A 141 10.42 12.20 0.96
CA MET A 141 9.93 11.73 2.26
C MET A 141 11.04 11.06 3.06
N ASP A 142 11.10 11.30 4.37
CA ASP A 142 11.85 10.50 5.32
C ASP A 142 11.08 9.20 5.62
N LEU A 143 11.59 8.09 5.09
CA LEU A 143 10.98 6.78 5.25
C LEU A 143 11.18 6.19 6.66
N ASN A 144 12.23 6.59 7.37
CA ASN A 144 12.46 6.15 8.75
C ASN A 144 11.47 6.81 9.70
N PHE A 145 11.13 8.08 9.46
CA PHE A 145 10.05 8.73 10.19
C PHE A 145 8.70 8.05 9.93
N LEU A 146 8.38 7.75 8.67
CA LEU A 146 7.14 7.09 8.30
C LEU A 146 7.03 5.65 8.83
N ARG A 147 8.14 5.00 9.20
CA ARG A 147 8.09 3.68 9.84
C ARG A 147 7.29 3.68 11.13
N GLU A 148 7.04 4.82 11.78
CA GLU A 148 6.17 4.88 12.95
C GLU A 148 4.67 5.00 12.65
N ASP A 149 4.29 5.32 11.40
CA ASP A 149 2.89 5.38 10.98
C ASP A 149 2.30 3.97 10.80
N ASN A 150 1.16 3.70 11.46
CA ASN A 150 0.55 2.37 11.45
C ASN A 150 0.17 1.87 10.06
N ASN A 151 -0.36 2.75 9.19
CA ASN A 151 -0.73 2.35 7.83
C ASN A 151 0.53 2.09 6.98
N PHE A 152 1.61 2.83 7.24
CA PHE A 152 2.89 2.59 6.58
C PHE A 152 3.56 1.29 7.06
N LYS A 153 3.51 0.98 8.36
CA LYS A 153 3.95 -0.33 8.91
C LYS A 153 3.22 -1.49 8.24
N GLU A 154 1.90 -1.37 8.07
CA GLU A 154 1.09 -2.37 7.37
C GLU A 154 1.47 -2.47 5.89
N PHE A 155 1.68 -1.33 5.21
CA PHE A 155 2.17 -1.30 3.83
C PHE A 155 3.49 -2.03 3.68
N ILE A 156 4.48 -1.70 4.50
CA ILE A 156 5.80 -2.34 4.51
C ILE A 156 5.68 -3.85 4.71
N SER A 157 4.88 -4.28 5.69
CA SER A 157 4.66 -5.70 5.97
C SER A 157 3.99 -6.44 4.80
N ALA A 158 3.16 -5.73 4.03
CA ALA A 158 2.49 -6.26 2.84
C ALA A 158 3.44 -6.45 1.64
N VAL A 159 4.43 -5.56 1.50
CA VAL A 159 5.36 -5.54 0.35
C VAL A 159 6.71 -6.20 0.65
N ASP A 160 7.03 -6.46 1.92
CA ASP A 160 8.18 -7.26 2.38
C ASP A 160 7.78 -8.72 2.61
N PRO A 161 7.97 -9.62 1.63
CA PRO A 161 7.72 -11.04 1.81
C PRO A 161 8.65 -11.72 2.82
N TRP A 162 9.64 -11.04 3.40
CA TRP A 162 10.61 -11.62 4.32
C TRP A 162 10.54 -11.02 5.72
N SER A 163 9.65 -10.06 5.97
CA SER A 163 9.45 -9.42 7.28
C SER A 163 9.04 -10.40 8.40
N LEU A 164 8.64 -11.63 8.05
CA LEU A 164 8.24 -12.68 9.00
C LEU A 164 9.22 -13.86 9.07
N THR A 165 10.39 -13.79 8.42
CA THR A 165 11.45 -14.78 8.69
C THR A 165 12.14 -14.43 10.01
N PRO A 166 12.24 -15.36 10.98
CA PRO A 166 12.83 -15.13 12.31
C PRO A 166 14.27 -14.57 12.32
N GLU A 167 14.96 -14.62 11.17
CA GLU A 167 16.38 -14.29 11.06
C GLU A 167 16.72 -12.80 11.13
N LYS A 168 15.74 -11.88 11.02
CA LYS A 168 16.00 -10.42 11.13
C LYS A 168 16.17 -9.93 12.59
N ASN A 169 15.87 -10.75 13.60
CA ASN A 169 16.03 -10.37 15.02
C ASN A 169 17.46 -10.49 15.56
N PHE A 170 18.47 -10.80 14.72
CA PHE A 170 19.83 -11.10 15.20
C PHE A 170 20.93 -10.11 14.79
N ARG A 171 20.60 -9.01 14.10
CA ARG A 171 21.63 -8.02 13.67
C ARG A 171 21.77 -6.76 14.54
N ASP A 172 20.88 -6.51 15.50
CA ASP A 172 20.96 -5.33 16.40
C ASP A 172 21.65 -5.59 17.75
N GLN A 173 22.56 -6.58 17.84
CA GLN A 173 23.34 -6.81 19.08
C GLN A 173 24.86 -6.93 18.90
N ARG A 174 25.43 -6.48 17.77
CA ARG A 174 26.89 -6.38 17.65
C ARG A 174 27.31 -5.20 16.78
N CYS A 175 27.60 -4.07 17.43
CA CYS A 175 28.91 -3.41 17.45
C CYS A 175 28.82 -2.14 18.30
#